data_AF-X1SHM2-F1
#
_entry.id   AF-X1SHM2-F1
#
_cell.length_a   1.000
_cell.length_b   1.000
_cell.length_c   1.000
_cell.angle_alpha   90.00
_cell.angle_beta   90.00
_cell.angle_gamma   90.00
#
_symmetry.space_group_name_H-M   'P 1'
#
loop_
_entity.id
_entity.type
_entity.pdbx_description
1 polymer ?
#
loop_
_entity_poly.entity_id
_entity_poly.type
_entity_poly.pdbx_seq_one_letter_code
_entity_poly.pdbx_strand_id
1 'polypeptide(L)' 'MKLRTLKIVILIIFAIFCLYLISWTFDFSKGEEPRLGITFSQFYAQEQLGLDWQETYLAILKDLNPKYLRLIAYWQY' A
#
# COMPACT_ATOMS: atom_id res chain seq x y z
N MET A 1 -3.01 -27.82 -41.39
CA MET A 1 -2.90 -26.37 -41.07
C MET A 1 -3.27 -26.02 -39.62
N LYS A 2 -4.37 -26.55 -39.05
CA LYS A 2 -4.85 -26.24 -37.68
C LYS A 2 -3.86 -26.51 -36.52
N LEU A 3 -3.02 -27.55 -36.61
CA LEU A 3 -2.04 -27.87 -35.55
C LEU A 3 -0.89 -26.86 -35.46
N ARG A 4 -0.46 -26.27 -36.59
CA ARG A 4 0.63 -25.26 -36.59
C ARG A 4 0.13 -23.94 -36.02
N THR A 5 -1.09 -23.53 -36.37
CA THR A 5 -1.72 -22.32 -35.79
C THR A 5 -2.00 -22.49 -34.30
N LEU A 6 -2.47 -23.66 -33.85
CA LEU A 6 -2.69 -23.93 -32.41
C LEU A 6 -1.40 -23.86 -31.59
N LYS A 7 -0.29 -24.42 -32.10
CA LYS A 7 1.03 -24.32 -31.45
C LYS A 7 1.50 -22.88 -31.30
N ILE A 8 1.27 -22.04 -32.32
CA ILE A 8 1.61 -20.61 -32.29
C ILE A 8 0.77 -19.87 -31.24
N VAL A 9 -0.54 -20.14 -31.17
CA VAL A 9 -1.42 -19.54 -30.15
C VAL A 9 -0.97 -19.90 -28.74
N ILE A 10 -0.65 -21.18 -28.49
CA ILE A 10 -0.15 -21.64 -27.19
C ILE A 10 1.17 -20.94 -26.84
N LEU A 11 2.08 -20.80 -27.80
CA LEU A 11 3.35 -20.11 -27.60
C LEU A 11 3.15 -18.63 -27.25
N ILE A 12 2.21 -17.94 -27.92
CA ILE A 12 1.89 -16.53 -27.64
C ILE A 12 1.30 -16.40 -26.23
N ILE A 13 0.36 -17.26 -25.85
CA ILE A 13 -0.23 -17.26 -24.50
C ILE A 13 0.86 -17.50 -23.46
N PHE A 14 1.75 -18.46 -23.70
CA PHE A 14 2.87 -18.74 -22.82
C PHE A 14 3.82 -17.55 -22.71
N ALA A 15 4.12 -16.87 -23.82
CA ALA A 15 4.95 -15.66 -23.81
C ALA A 15 4.30 -14.51 -23.02
N ILE A 16 2.99 -14.29 -23.19
CA ILE A 16 2.23 -13.29 -22.42
C ILE A 16 2.23 -13.64 -20.93
N PHE A 17 2.04 -14.92 -20.61
CA PHE A 17 2.10 -15.40 -19.23
C PHE A 17 3.49 -15.18 -18.62
N CYS A 18 4.56 -15.46 -19.35
CA CYS A 18 5.92 -15.17 -18.91
C CYS A 18 6.15 -13.67 -18.70
N LEU A 19 5.67 -12.81 -19.60
CA LEU A 19 5.74 -11.36 -19.45
C LEU A 19 4.97 -10.87 -18.20
N TYR A 20 3.82 -11.46 -17.91
CA TYR A 20 3.06 -11.18 -16.70
C TYR A 20 3.82 -11.59 -15.43
N LEU A 21 4.48 -12.75 -15.42
CA LEU A 21 5.30 -13.14 -14.27
C LEU A 21 6.52 -12.23 -14.09
N ILE A 22 7.14 -11.79 -15.18
CA ILE A 22 8.27 -10.84 -15.13
C ILE A 22 7.81 -9.48 -14.58
N SER A 23 6.60 -9.03 -14.91
CA SER A 23 6.12 -7.72 -14.44
C SER A 23 5.98 -7.61 -12.93
N TRP A 24 5.79 -8.74 -12.23
CA TRP A 24 5.76 -8.81 -10.76
C TRP A 24 7.15 -8.61 -10.13
N THR A 25 8.22 -8.74 -10.91
CA THR A 25 9.60 -8.50 -10.44
C THR A 25 10.05 -7.05 -10.60
N PHE A 26 9.26 -6.20 -11.27
CA PHE A 26 9.62 -4.81 -11.47
C PHE A 26 9.46 -3.99 -10.19
N ASP A 27 10.54 -3.31 -9.83
CA ASP A 27 10.56 -2.35 -8.74
C ASP A 27 10.24 -0.94 -9.26
N PHE A 28 9.05 -0.45 -8.91
CA PHE A 28 8.59 0.90 -9.24
C PHE A 28 8.92 1.93 -8.15
N SER A 29 9.59 1.53 -7.06
CA SER A 29 9.98 2.42 -5.95
C SER A 29 11.06 3.44 -6.33
N LYS A 30 11.68 3.29 -7.51
CA LYS A 30 12.85 4.08 -7.97
C LYS A 30 14.05 3.99 -7.02
N GLY A 31 14.12 2.92 -6.21
CA GLY A 31 15.16 2.76 -5.20
C GLY A 31 14.94 3.59 -3.93
N GLU A 32 13.76 4.18 -3.75
CA GLU A 32 13.42 4.82 -2.47
C GLU A 32 13.05 3.76 -1.42
N GLU A 33 13.70 3.83 -0.26
CA GLU A 33 13.28 3.01 0.88
C GLU A 33 11.88 3.41 1.37
N PRO A 34 11.02 2.43 1.72
CA PRO A 34 9.69 2.72 2.21
C PRO A 34 9.75 3.52 3.52
N ARG A 35 9.08 4.68 3.56
CA ARG A 35 8.94 5.50 4.76
C ARG A 35 7.89 4.89 5.68
N LEU A 36 8.33 4.20 6.73
CA LEU A 36 7.46 3.67 7.79
C LEU A 36 7.08 4.75 8.79
N GLY A 37 5.79 5.03 8.90
CA GLY A 37 5.25 6.04 9.80
C GLY A 37 3.85 5.69 10.28
N ILE A 38 3.27 6.58 11.06
CA ILE A 38 1.90 6.41 11.56
C ILE A 38 0.99 7.53 11.07
N THR A 39 -0.30 7.22 11.05
CA THR A 39 -1.38 8.19 10.83
C THR A 39 -2.32 8.11 12.02
N PHE A 40 -2.56 9.24 12.68
CA PHE A 40 -3.51 9.31 13.79
C PHE A 40 -4.82 9.92 13.31
N SER A 41 -5.95 9.33 13.69
CA SER A 41 -7.28 9.81 13.37
C SER A 41 -8.00 10.28 14.63
N GLN A 42 -8.07 11.60 14.83
CA GLN A 42 -8.79 12.19 15.95
C GLN A 42 -10.26 11.77 15.96
N PHE A 43 -10.94 11.84 14.81
CA PHE A 43 -12.34 11.43 14.68
C PHE A 43 -12.54 9.98 15.10
N TYR A 44 -11.64 9.07 14.69
CA TYR A 44 -11.74 7.66 15.05
C TYR A 44 -11.58 7.44 16.56
N ALA A 45 -10.60 8.10 17.17
CA ALA A 45 -10.36 8.02 18.61
C ALA A 45 -11.58 8.49 19.42
N GLN A 46 -12.17 9.63 19.04
CA GLN A 46 -13.31 10.20 19.76
C GLN A 46 -14.62 9.48 19.44
N GLU A 47 -14.99 9.38 18.16
CA GLU A 47 -16.35 8.99 17.76
C GLU A 47 -16.56 7.48 17.73
N GLN A 48 -15.52 6.70 17.42
CA GLN A 48 -15.65 5.25 17.31
C GLN A 48 -15.18 4.52 18.56
N LEU A 49 -14.17 5.06 19.25
CA LEU A 49 -13.61 4.44 20.44
C LEU A 49 -13.98 5.15 21.75
N GLY A 50 -14.53 6.37 21.71
CA GLY A 50 -14.89 7.12 22.91
C GLY A 50 -13.71 7.52 23.79
N LEU A 51 -12.51 7.65 23.20
CA LEU A 51 -11.27 7.96 23.91
C LEU A 51 -10.96 9.46 23.91
N ASP A 52 -10.23 9.92 24.92
CA ASP A 52 -9.57 11.23 24.85
C ASP A 52 -8.49 11.21 23.77
N TRP A 53 -8.69 12.00 22.71
CA TRP A 53 -7.81 11.97 21.57
C TRP A 53 -6.43 12.56 21.87
N GLN A 54 -6.33 13.53 22.79
CA GLN A 54 -5.06 14.20 23.11
C GLN A 54 -4.17 13.24 23.89
N GLU A 55 -4.74 12.62 24.92
CA GLU A 55 -4.05 11.60 25.72
C GLU A 55 -3.62 10.43 24.84
N THR A 56 -4.53 9.90 24.01
CA THR A 56 -4.24 8.78 23.11
C THR A 56 -3.14 9.14 22.11
N TYR A 57 -3.22 10.32 21.50
CA TYR A 57 -2.21 10.79 20.56
C TYR A 57 -0.83 10.91 21.21
N LEU A 58 -0.76 11.51 22.39
CA LEU A 58 0.49 11.67 23.14
C LEU A 58 1.07 10.33 23.58
N ALA A 59 0.23 9.38 24.01
CA ALA A 59 0.66 8.02 24.37
C ALA A 59 1.26 7.30 23.15
N ILE A 60 0.57 7.33 22.00
CA ILE A 60 1.07 6.74 20.75
C ILE A 60 2.43 7.33 20.36
N LEU A 61 2.57 8.66 20.41
CA LEU A 61 3.84 9.31 20.09
C LEU A 61 4.96 8.91 21.04
N LYS A 62 4.66 8.86 22.34
CA LYS A 62 5.64 8.52 23.38
C LYS A 62 6.10 7.07 23.29
N ASP A 63 5.16 6.15 23.10
CA ASP A 63 5.43 4.72 23.20
C ASP A 63 5.97 4.14 21.89
N LEU A 64 5.46 4.58 20.74
CA LEU A 64 5.91 4.09 19.43
C LEU A 64 7.11 4.87 18.87
N ASN A 65 7.32 6.12 19.31
CA ASN A 65 8.38 7.01 18.84
C ASN A 65 8.57 6.99 17.29
N PRO A 66 7.51 7.29 16.51
CA PRO A 66 7.54 7.11 15.06
C PRO A 66 8.47 8.12 14.38
N LYS A 67 9.22 7.66 13.36
CA LYS A 67 10.10 8.54 12.55
C LYS A 67 9.32 9.48 11.63
N TYR A 68 8.16 9.05 11.14
CA TYR A 68 7.32 9.83 10.24
C TYR A 68 5.87 9.86 10.75
N LEU A 69 5.30 11.06 10.76
CA LEU A 69 3.88 11.28 11.04
C LEU A 69 3.20 11.79 9.77
N ARG A 70 2.16 11.12 9.32
CA ARG A 70 1.30 11.64 8.25
C ARG A 70 0.24 12.53 8.86
N LEU A 71 0.29 13.81 8.50
CA LEU A 71 -0.75 14.77 8.84
C LEU A 71 -1.95 14.54 7.94
N ILE A 72 -3.12 14.35 8.56
CA ILE A 72 -4.40 14.27 7.86
C ILE A 72 -5.18 15.55 8.10
N ALA A 73 -5.80 16.07 7.05
CA ALA A 73 -6.74 17.16 7.15
C ALA A 73 -8.14 16.58 6.92
N TYR A 74 -9.01 16.72 7.92
CA TYR A 74 -10.42 16.37 7.73
C TYR A 74 -11.11 17.49 6.97
N TRP A 75 -11.82 17.11 5.91
CA TRP A 75 -12.71 18.02 5.22
C TRP A 75 -14.03 18.01 5.96
N GLN A 76 -14.34 19.10 6.65
CA GLN A 76 -15.66 19.35 7.20
C GLN A 76 -16.56 19.72 6.01
N TYR A 77 -17.43 18.79 5.58
CA TYR A 77 -18.56 19.09 4.70
C TYR A 77 -19.81 19.25 5.54
#